data_AF-A0AAV7PGF6-F1
#
_entry.id   AF-A0AAV7PGF6-F1
#
_cell.length_a   1.000
_cell.length_b   1.000
_cell.length_c   1.000
_cell.angle_alpha   90.00
_cell.angle_beta   90.00
_cell.angle_gamma   90.00
#
_symmetry.space_group_name_H-M   'P 1'
#
loop_
_entity.id
_entity.type
_entity.pdbx_description
1 polymer ?
#
loop_
_entity_poly.entity_id
_entity_poly.type
_entity_poly.pdbx_seq_one_letter_code
_entity_poly.pdbx_strand_id
1 'polypeptide(L)'
;MPNGKPSGRHSRQLLISEAITQSKTMAAHTATPAPTPLPTDPPALEATKRILQEIASVGRRLEAMDLKITDLTVTSSSIRGDIAGFKETADALDQRLTAVEDQVAALPDQEAELQSLRAKVTDLEDRSRRDNIRLFGISERKEGFNIKSFLQPLLPDLFGIDSLVLTSPHHQNFREHSISGHPIKLPQTSHDLS
;
A
#
# COMPACT_ATOMS: atom_id res chain seq x y z
N MET A 1 8.56 44.59 -5.30
CA MET A 1 7.65 45.33 -4.39
C MET A 1 7.24 44.38 -3.26
N PRO A 2 7.91 44.34 -2.10
CA PRO A 2 7.41 43.59 -0.95
C PRO A 2 6.72 44.55 0.03
N ASN A 3 5.40 44.38 0.17
CA ASN A 3 4.60 45.00 1.23
C ASN A 3 4.89 44.30 2.56
N GLY A 4 5.73 44.90 3.39
CA GLY A 4 5.92 44.51 4.78
C GLY A 4 4.73 44.94 5.64
N LYS A 5 3.94 43.97 6.12
CA LYS A 5 2.95 44.21 7.17
C LYS A 5 3.67 44.68 8.45
N PRO A 6 3.22 45.74 9.14
CA PRO A 6 3.89 46.20 10.33
C PRO A 6 3.64 45.23 11.51
N SER A 7 4.72 44.98 12.24
CA SER A 7 4.80 44.11 13.41
C SER A 7 3.92 44.63 14.55
N GLY A 8 2.78 43.97 14.79
CA GLY A 8 1.83 44.29 15.87
C GLY A 8 2.39 44.16 17.29
N ARG A 9 3.62 43.65 17.47
CA ARG A 9 4.31 43.63 18.77
C ARG A 9 4.87 45.00 19.17
N HIS A 10 5.31 45.83 18.21
CA HIS A 10 5.83 47.17 18.54
C HIS A 10 4.72 48.17 18.85
N SER A 11 3.58 48.10 18.15
CA SER A 11 2.42 48.96 18.46
C SER A 11 1.80 48.65 19.83
N ARG A 12 1.82 47.37 20.26
CA ARG A 12 1.36 47.00 21.61
C ARG A 12 2.31 47.49 22.71
N GLN A 13 3.62 47.40 22.50
CA GLN A 13 4.60 47.93 23.46
C GLN A 13 4.50 49.46 23.61
N LEU A 14 4.28 50.19 22.51
CA LEU A 14 4.08 51.65 22.53
C LEU A 14 2.85 52.07 23.33
N LEU A 15 1.70 51.40 23.12
CA LEU A 15 0.46 51.67 23.87
C LEU A 15 0.62 51.40 25.37
N ILE A 16 1.40 50.37 25.74
CA ILE A 16 1.66 50.05 27.14
C ILE A 16 2.57 51.11 27.79
N SER A 17 3.61 51.56 27.10
CA SER A 17 4.48 52.63 27.61
C SER A 17 3.77 53.97 27.76
N GLU A 18 2.81 54.28 26.88
CA GLU A 18 2.05 55.53 26.93
C GLU A 18 1.03 55.53 28.09
N ALA A 19 0.38 54.39 28.34
CA ALA A 19 -0.53 54.21 29.49
C ALA A 19 0.21 54.30 30.85
N ILE A 20 1.44 53.79 30.92
CA ILE A 20 2.29 53.89 32.12
C ILE A 20 2.74 55.34 32.35
N THR A 21 3.02 56.08 31.28
CA THR A 21 3.45 57.49 31.38
C THR A 21 2.29 58.40 31.79
N GLN A 22 1.08 58.16 31.29
CA GLN A 22 -0.13 58.90 31.71
C GLN A 22 -0.51 58.63 33.17
N SER A 23 -0.24 57.42 33.68
CA SER A 23 -0.46 57.10 35.10
C SER A 23 0.55 57.79 36.04
N LYS A 24 1.73 58.18 35.53
CA LYS A 24 2.79 58.79 36.34
C LYS A 24 2.68 60.33 36.44
N THR A 25 1.98 60.99 35.52
CA THR A 25 1.84 62.46 35.50
C THR A 25 0.62 62.99 36.27
N MET A 26 -0.27 62.12 36.77
CA MET A 26 -1.42 62.51 37.62
C MET A 26 -1.11 62.44 39.12
N ALA A 27 0.14 62.13 39.52
CA ALA A 27 0.56 61.97 40.92
C ALA A 27 1.15 63.26 41.55
N ALA A 28 0.70 64.44 41.12
CA ALA A 28 0.99 65.69 41.81
C ALA A 28 -0.33 66.42 42.09
N HIS A 29 -0.60 66.65 43.38
CA HIS A 29 -1.82 67.18 44.00
C HIS A 29 -2.83 66.11 44.43
N THR A 30 -2.64 65.59 45.64
CA THR A 30 -3.72 65.37 46.62
C THR A 30 -3.11 65.20 47.99
N ALA A 31 -3.60 66.00 48.95
CA ALA A 31 -3.27 65.88 50.36
C ALA A 31 -3.60 64.46 50.86
N THR A 32 -2.72 63.89 51.67
CA THR A 32 -2.98 62.66 52.42
C THR A 32 -4.17 62.89 53.36
N PRO A 33 -5.34 62.25 53.14
CA PRO A 33 -6.37 62.22 54.17
C PRO A 33 -5.92 61.22 55.26
N ALA A 34 -6.30 61.51 56.50
CA ALA A 34 -6.12 60.62 57.65
C ALA A 34 -6.62 59.19 57.35
N PRO A 35 -6.07 58.14 58.00
CA PRO A 35 -6.53 56.77 57.79
C PRO A 35 -8.02 56.69 58.14
N THR A 36 -8.85 56.44 57.13
CA THR A 36 -10.28 56.20 57.28
C THR A 36 -10.47 55.04 58.26
N PRO A 37 -11.26 55.18 59.34
CA PRO A 37 -11.53 54.09 60.27
C PRO A 37 -12.18 52.92 59.54
N LEU A 38 -11.80 51.70 59.93
CA LEU A 38 -12.32 50.44 59.40
C LEU A 38 -13.86 50.46 59.45
N PRO A 39 -14.58 49.99 58.40
CA PRO A 39 -16.04 50.04 58.39
C PRO A 39 -16.62 49.19 59.52
N THR A 40 -17.17 49.82 60.55
CA THR A 40 -17.79 49.15 61.71
C THR A 40 -19.30 48.95 61.55
N ASP A 41 -19.89 49.44 60.46
CA ASP A 41 -21.33 49.31 60.21
C ASP A 41 -21.70 47.85 59.82
N PRO A 42 -22.56 47.17 60.60
CA PRO A 42 -22.87 45.75 60.41
C PRO A 42 -23.34 45.35 58.99
N PRO A 43 -24.14 46.16 58.25
CA PRO A 43 -24.57 45.81 56.89
C PRO A 43 -23.43 45.79 55.86
N ALA A 44 -22.45 46.68 56.00
CA ALA A 44 -21.32 46.79 55.08
C ALA A 44 -20.34 45.62 55.25
N LEU A 45 -20.16 45.15 56.48
CA LEU A 45 -19.33 43.98 56.82
C LEU A 45 -19.93 42.66 56.28
N GLU A 46 -21.26 42.53 56.29
CA GLU A 46 -21.95 41.35 55.78
C GLU A 46 -21.88 41.28 54.24
N ALA A 47 -22.05 42.42 53.56
CA ALA A 47 -21.90 42.52 52.11
C ALA A 47 -20.47 42.13 51.67
N THR A 48 -19.44 42.57 52.39
CA THR A 48 -18.03 42.19 52.09
C THR A 48 -17.79 40.70 52.30
N LYS A 49 -18.31 40.09 53.36
CA LYS A 49 -18.23 38.63 53.58
C LYS A 49 -18.87 37.84 52.44
N ARG A 50 -20.04 38.27 51.97
CA ARG A 50 -20.76 37.63 50.87
C ARG A 50 -19.97 37.71 49.56
N ILE A 51 -19.39 38.87 49.25
CA ILE A 51 -18.51 39.05 48.08
C ILE A 51 -17.28 38.12 48.17
N LEU A 52 -16.63 38.04 49.34
CA LEU A 52 -15.49 37.13 49.54
C LEU A 52 -15.87 35.66 49.32
N GLN A 53 -17.06 35.25 49.75
CA GLN A 53 -17.55 33.89 49.55
C GLN A 53 -17.81 33.58 48.07
N GLU A 54 -18.38 34.52 47.32
CA GLU A 54 -18.56 34.38 45.87
C GLU A 54 -17.23 34.34 45.13
N ILE A 55 -16.26 35.19 45.50
CA ILE A 55 -14.90 35.16 44.92
C ILE A 55 -14.25 33.78 45.16
N ALA A 56 -14.37 33.24 46.38
CA ALA A 56 -13.87 31.91 46.69
C ALA A 56 -14.58 30.80 45.89
N SER A 57 -15.89 30.94 45.65
CA SER A 57 -16.67 30.04 44.80
C SER A 57 -16.22 30.08 43.34
N VAL A 58 -16.02 31.29 42.79
CA VAL A 58 -15.49 31.50 41.44
C VAL A 58 -14.08 30.92 41.32
N GLY A 59 -13.23 31.09 42.34
CA GLY A 59 -11.88 30.48 42.40
C GLY A 59 -11.92 28.96 42.24
N ARG A 60 -12.75 28.27 43.03
CA ARG A 60 -12.93 26.81 42.91
C ARG A 60 -13.44 26.37 41.53
N ARG A 61 -14.34 27.16 40.93
CA ARG A 61 -14.84 26.88 39.58
C ARG A 61 -13.76 27.06 38.51
N LEU A 62 -12.87 28.04 38.66
CA LEU A 62 -11.72 28.25 37.77
C LEU A 62 -10.75 27.08 37.85
N GLU A 63 -10.38 26.63 39.05
CA GLU A 63 -9.52 25.45 39.25
C GLU A 63 -10.13 24.19 38.60
N ALA A 64 -11.43 23.98 38.79
CA ALA A 64 -12.14 22.86 38.16
C ALA A 64 -12.18 22.95 36.63
N MET A 65 -12.25 24.16 36.06
CA MET A 65 -12.16 24.36 34.61
C MET A 65 -10.75 24.10 34.09
N ASP A 66 -9.71 24.51 34.81
CA ASP A 66 -8.31 24.24 34.42
C ASP A 66 -8.03 22.73 34.37
N LEU A 67 -8.55 21.95 35.33
CA LEU A 67 -8.47 20.49 35.29
C LEU A 67 -9.19 19.89 34.07
N LYS A 68 -10.36 20.41 33.70
CA LYS A 68 -11.07 19.94 32.50
C LYS A 68 -10.36 20.33 31.20
N ILE A 69 -9.77 21.52 31.15
CA ILE A 69 -9.01 21.98 29.98
C ILE A 69 -7.75 21.14 29.79
N THR A 70 -7.06 20.79 30.87
CA THR A 70 -5.89 19.90 30.81
C THR A 70 -6.29 18.50 30.35
N ASP A 71 -7.38 17.93 30.85
CA ASP A 71 -7.92 16.65 30.39
C ASP A 71 -8.33 16.67 28.90
N LEU A 72 -9.02 17.73 28.46
CA LEU A 72 -9.35 17.94 27.05
C LEU A 72 -8.10 18.07 26.17
N THR A 73 -7.04 18.67 26.69
CA THR A 73 -5.76 18.79 25.97
C THR A 73 -5.10 17.41 25.80
N VAL A 74 -5.13 16.58 26.84
CA VAL A 74 -4.60 15.21 26.79
C VAL A 74 -5.40 14.35 25.82
N THR A 75 -6.72 14.34 25.93
CA THR A 75 -7.60 13.57 25.03
C THR A 75 -7.46 14.03 23.58
N SER A 76 -7.37 15.34 23.32
CA SER A 76 -7.12 15.88 21.97
C SER A 76 -5.77 15.44 21.41
N SER A 77 -4.72 15.37 22.24
CA SER A 77 -3.42 14.82 21.84
C SER A 77 -3.49 13.34 21.52
N SER A 78 -4.23 12.55 22.31
CA SER A 78 -4.44 11.11 22.06
C SER A 78 -5.14 10.89 20.73
N ILE A 79 -6.27 11.59 20.49
CA ILE A 79 -7.03 11.49 19.25
C ILE A 79 -6.16 11.85 18.03
N ARG A 80 -5.30 12.87 18.16
CA ARG A 80 -4.35 13.22 17.09
C ARG A 80 -3.38 12.08 16.80
N GLY A 81 -2.89 11.40 17.83
CA GLY A 81 -2.04 10.21 17.69
C GLY A 81 -2.77 9.08 16.99
N ASP A 82 -4.00 8.78 17.41
CA ASP A 82 -4.83 7.73 16.81
C ASP A 82 -5.12 8.02 15.32
N ILE A 83 -5.46 9.27 14.99
CA ILE A 83 -5.66 9.70 13.59
C ILE A 83 -4.39 9.52 12.75
N ALA A 84 -3.22 9.83 13.31
CA ALA A 84 -1.95 9.63 12.61
C ALA A 84 -1.69 8.13 12.35
N GLY A 85 -1.94 7.29 13.36
CA GLY A 85 -1.83 5.83 13.22
C GLY A 85 -2.81 5.27 12.18
N PHE A 86 -4.07 5.71 12.20
CA PHE A 86 -5.05 5.29 11.20
C PHE A 86 -4.65 5.71 9.79
N LYS A 87 -4.10 6.91 9.62
CA LYS A 87 -3.60 7.36 8.32
C LYS A 87 -2.48 6.46 7.81
N GLU A 88 -1.50 6.13 8.66
CA GLU A 88 -0.42 5.22 8.28
C GLU A 88 -0.94 3.84 7.88
N THR A 89 -1.90 3.30 8.64
CA THR A 89 -2.52 2.00 8.28
C THR A 89 -3.31 2.08 6.98
N ALA A 90 -4.00 3.20 6.71
CA ALA A 90 -4.75 3.40 5.48
C ALA A 90 -3.80 3.47 4.28
N ASP A 91 -2.71 4.22 4.38
CA ASP A 91 -1.69 4.33 3.32
C ASP A 91 -1.05 2.96 3.03
N ALA A 92 -0.76 2.17 4.08
CA ALA A 92 -0.23 0.81 3.91
C ALA A 92 -1.23 -0.16 3.26
N LEU A 93 -2.52 -0.03 3.59
CA LEU A 93 -3.58 -0.84 2.97
C LEU A 93 -3.78 -0.46 1.51
N ASP A 94 -3.74 0.83 1.18
CA ASP A 94 -3.87 1.32 -0.19
C ASP A 94 -2.75 0.77 -1.09
N GLN A 95 -1.50 0.83 -0.62
CA GLN A 95 -0.36 0.23 -1.34
C GLN A 95 -0.52 -1.27 -1.56
N ARG A 96 -0.99 -2.00 -0.54
CA ARG A 96 -1.23 -3.44 -0.65
C ARG A 96 -2.38 -3.73 -1.61
N LEU A 97 -3.41 -2.90 -1.62
CA LEU A 97 -4.55 -3.03 -2.53
C LEU A 97 -4.09 -2.81 -3.97
N THR A 98 -3.36 -1.73 -4.26
CA THR A 98 -2.80 -1.48 -5.59
C THR A 98 -1.94 -2.65 -6.09
N ALA A 99 -1.06 -3.20 -5.24
CA ALA A 99 -0.23 -4.34 -5.62
C ALA A 99 -1.05 -5.60 -5.95
N VAL A 100 -2.15 -5.84 -5.21
CA VAL A 100 -3.06 -6.96 -5.49
C VAL A 100 -3.86 -6.71 -6.76
N GLU A 101 -4.33 -5.48 -6.98
CA GLU A 101 -5.05 -5.10 -8.20
C GLU A 101 -4.17 -5.31 -9.44
N ASP A 102 -2.90 -4.91 -9.39
CA ASP A 102 -1.93 -5.13 -10.48
C ASP A 102 -1.72 -6.62 -10.75
N GLN A 103 -1.59 -7.45 -9.70
CA GLN A 103 -1.46 -8.89 -9.85
C GLN A 103 -2.70 -9.52 -10.48
N VAL A 104 -3.89 -9.11 -10.04
CA VAL A 104 -5.15 -9.59 -10.60
C VAL A 104 -5.32 -9.16 -12.05
N ALA A 105 -4.93 -7.93 -12.39
CA ALA A 105 -4.96 -7.41 -13.75
C ALA A 105 -4.03 -8.18 -14.70
N ALA A 106 -2.95 -8.79 -14.21
CA ALA A 106 -2.03 -9.59 -15.01
C ALA A 106 -2.49 -11.05 -15.25
N LEU A 107 -3.45 -11.57 -14.48
CA LEU A 107 -3.92 -12.95 -14.60
C LEU A 107 -4.51 -13.31 -15.99
N PRO A 108 -5.34 -12.45 -16.63
CA PRO A 108 -5.89 -12.76 -17.95
C PRO A 108 -4.81 -12.93 -19.03
N ASP A 109 -3.77 -12.12 -19.00
CA ASP A 109 -2.65 -12.20 -19.95
C ASP A 109 -1.88 -13.51 -19.76
N GLN A 110 -1.62 -13.90 -18.51
CA GLN A 110 -1.00 -15.18 -18.19
C GLN A 110 -1.87 -16.37 -18.63
N GLU A 111 -3.19 -16.28 -18.44
CA GLU A 111 -4.11 -17.31 -18.88
C GLU A 111 -4.11 -17.45 -20.41
N ALA A 112 -4.11 -16.33 -21.14
CA ALA A 112 -4.02 -16.34 -22.59
C ALA A 112 -2.72 -16.98 -23.09
N GLU A 113 -1.58 -16.69 -22.45
CA GLU A 113 -0.30 -17.31 -22.77
C GLU A 113 -0.33 -18.82 -22.52
N LEU A 114 -0.87 -19.25 -21.38
CA LEU A 114 -1.01 -20.68 -21.06
C LEU A 114 -1.93 -21.41 -22.05
N GLN A 115 -3.03 -20.79 -22.48
CA GLN A 115 -3.91 -21.37 -23.50
C GLN A 115 -3.19 -21.52 -24.84
N SER A 116 -2.44 -20.50 -25.26
CA SER A 116 -1.63 -20.54 -26.48
C SER A 116 -0.56 -21.64 -26.42
N LEU A 117 0.14 -21.77 -25.29
CA LEU A 117 1.15 -22.79 -25.10
C LEU A 117 0.53 -24.20 -25.10
N ARG A 118 -0.63 -24.39 -24.46
CA ARG A 118 -1.37 -25.66 -24.52
C ARG A 118 -1.77 -26.02 -25.94
N ALA A 119 -2.32 -25.08 -26.70
CA ALA A 119 -2.69 -25.32 -28.09
C ALA A 119 -1.47 -25.72 -28.94
N LYS A 120 -0.31 -25.08 -28.72
CA LYS A 120 0.94 -25.42 -29.40
C LYS A 120 1.44 -26.82 -29.03
N VAL A 121 1.36 -27.21 -27.76
CA VAL A 121 1.74 -28.57 -27.32
C VAL A 121 0.82 -29.60 -27.98
N THR A 122 -0.49 -29.37 -27.99
CA THR A 122 -1.44 -30.27 -28.67
C THR A 122 -1.12 -30.41 -30.15
N ASP A 123 -0.86 -29.31 -30.89
CA ASP A 123 -0.47 -29.38 -32.30
C ASP A 123 0.81 -30.21 -32.52
N LEU A 124 1.83 -30.00 -31.67
CA LEU A 124 3.08 -30.75 -31.76
C LEU A 124 2.89 -32.24 -31.48
N GLU A 125 2.07 -32.59 -30.49
CA GLU A 125 1.76 -33.99 -30.18
C GLU A 125 0.97 -34.65 -31.31
N ASP A 126 -0.04 -33.97 -31.85
CA ASP A 126 -0.85 -34.46 -32.96
C ASP A 126 0.01 -34.64 -34.22
N ARG A 127 0.91 -33.70 -34.51
CA ARG A 127 1.85 -33.80 -35.64
C ARG A 127 2.86 -34.92 -35.44
N SER A 128 3.37 -35.10 -34.24
CA SER A 128 4.30 -36.18 -33.91
C SER A 128 3.66 -37.56 -34.01
N ARG A 129 2.34 -37.66 -33.83
CA ARG A 129 1.60 -38.93 -33.84
C ARG A 129 0.75 -39.13 -35.10
N ARG A 130 0.73 -38.15 -36.00
CA ARG A 130 -0.12 -38.13 -37.21
C ARG A 130 -0.01 -39.39 -38.06
N ASP A 131 1.22 -39.88 -38.22
CA ASP A 131 1.51 -41.04 -39.08
C ASP A 131 1.57 -42.36 -38.28
N ASN A 132 1.27 -42.32 -36.98
CA ASN A 132 1.26 -43.50 -36.13
C ASN A 132 -0.12 -44.16 -36.16
N ILE A 133 -0.14 -45.46 -36.49
CA ILE A 133 -1.34 -46.29 -36.40
C ILE A 133 -1.32 -47.13 -35.11
N ARG A 134 -2.50 -47.38 -34.51
CA ARG A 134 -2.65 -48.27 -33.35
C ARG A 134 -3.54 -49.45 -33.73
N LEU A 135 -3.03 -50.67 -33.52
CA LEU A 135 -3.76 -51.91 -33.76
C LEU A 135 -4.22 -52.47 -32.41
N PHE A 136 -5.52 -52.70 -32.25
CA PHE A 136 -6.12 -53.27 -31.05
C PHE A 136 -6.64 -54.69 -31.33
N GLY A 137 -6.69 -55.54 -30.29
CA GLY A 137 -7.25 -56.89 -30.40
C GLY A 137 -6.29 -57.95 -30.96
N ILE A 138 -5.00 -57.62 -31.11
CA ILE A 138 -3.96 -58.61 -31.42
C ILE A 138 -3.69 -59.42 -30.15
N SER A 139 -3.85 -60.74 -30.22
CA SER A 139 -3.50 -61.63 -29.11
C SER A 139 -2.00 -61.58 -28.86
N GLU A 140 -1.59 -61.51 -27.59
CA GLU A 140 -0.18 -61.43 -27.21
C GLU A 140 0.62 -62.59 -27.84
N ARG A 141 1.84 -62.30 -28.31
CA ARG A 141 2.77 -63.23 -28.96
C ARG A 141 2.39 -63.73 -30.36
N LYS A 142 1.24 -63.34 -30.93
CA LYS A 142 0.93 -63.64 -32.35
C LYS A 142 1.91 -62.98 -33.34
N GLU A 143 2.53 -61.89 -32.91
CA GLU A 143 3.47 -61.09 -33.69
C GLU A 143 4.82 -61.81 -33.90
N GLY A 144 5.15 -62.80 -33.05
CA GLY A 144 6.46 -63.44 -33.02
C GLY A 144 7.56 -62.46 -32.58
N PHE A 145 8.79 -62.67 -33.07
CA PHE A 145 9.95 -61.84 -32.71
C PHE A 145 10.14 -60.60 -33.61
N ASN A 146 9.44 -60.54 -34.75
CA ASN A 146 9.59 -59.46 -35.72
C ASN A 146 8.22 -59.00 -36.23
N ILE A 147 7.79 -57.84 -35.73
CA ILE A 147 6.50 -57.23 -36.09
C ILE A 147 6.37 -56.95 -37.59
N LYS A 148 7.47 -56.70 -38.30
CA LYS A 148 7.42 -56.48 -39.76
C LYS A 148 7.00 -57.75 -40.49
N SER A 149 7.55 -58.90 -40.11
CA SER A 149 7.20 -60.18 -40.72
C SER A 149 5.72 -60.53 -40.50
N PHE A 150 5.16 -60.10 -39.37
CA PHE A 150 3.74 -60.23 -39.07
C PHE A 150 2.86 -59.26 -39.89
N LEU A 151 3.23 -57.98 -39.97
CA LEU A 151 2.43 -56.95 -40.65
C LEU A 151 2.54 -56.96 -42.19
N GLN A 152 3.66 -57.43 -42.73
CA GLN A 152 3.96 -57.47 -44.17
C GLN A 152 2.88 -58.21 -44.99
N PRO A 153 2.37 -59.38 -44.58
CA PRO A 153 1.22 -60.02 -45.23
C PRO A 153 -0.14 -59.51 -44.72
N LEU A 154 -0.24 -59.09 -43.45
CA LEU A 154 -1.52 -58.74 -42.81
C LEU A 154 -2.13 -57.44 -43.38
N LEU A 155 -1.31 -56.41 -43.60
CA LEU A 155 -1.82 -55.11 -44.06
C LEU A 155 -2.35 -55.16 -45.50
N PRO A 156 -1.64 -55.76 -46.49
CA PRO A 156 -2.19 -55.99 -47.83
C PRO A 156 -3.52 -56.72 -47.83
N ASP A 157 -3.64 -57.79 -47.05
CA ASP A 157 -4.86 -58.59 -46.93
C ASP A 157 -6.02 -57.80 -46.32
N LEU A 158 -5.75 -57.00 -45.28
CA LEU A 158 -6.76 -56.17 -44.61
C LEU A 158 -7.29 -55.03 -45.49
N PHE A 159 -6.42 -54.40 -46.28
CA PHE A 159 -6.77 -53.24 -47.11
C PHE A 159 -7.09 -53.59 -48.57
N GLY A 160 -6.93 -54.85 -49.00
CA GLY A 160 -7.13 -55.27 -50.38
C GLY A 160 -6.13 -54.66 -51.36
N ILE A 161 -4.87 -54.53 -50.95
CA ILE A 161 -3.80 -53.92 -51.75
C ILE A 161 -2.86 -55.02 -52.26
N ASP A 162 -2.44 -54.94 -53.53
CA ASP A 162 -1.63 -55.99 -54.17
C ASP A 162 -0.26 -56.21 -53.53
N SER A 163 0.38 -55.15 -53.02
CA SER A 163 1.64 -55.25 -52.29
C SER A 163 1.90 -54.04 -51.41
N LEU A 164 2.50 -54.28 -50.24
CA LEU A 164 2.99 -53.24 -49.33
C LEU A 164 4.44 -53.57 -48.98
N VAL A 165 5.35 -52.60 -48.99
CA VAL A 165 6.75 -52.79 -48.57
C VAL A 165 6.98 -52.09 -47.24
N LEU A 166 7.30 -52.83 -46.19
CA LEU A 166 7.62 -52.27 -44.87
C LEU A 166 9.12 -51.96 -44.77
N THR A 167 9.49 -50.71 -45.01
CA THR A 167 10.86 -50.23 -44.80
C THR A 167 11.13 -49.94 -43.31
N SER A 168 12.40 -49.97 -42.89
CA SER A 168 12.77 -49.42 -41.58
C SER A 168 12.74 -47.90 -41.65
N PRO A 169 12.41 -47.19 -40.56
CA PRO A 169 12.47 -45.73 -40.55
C PRO A 169 13.91 -45.30 -40.90
N HIS A 170 14.11 -44.76 -42.09
CA HIS A 170 15.25 -43.87 -42.35
C HIS A 170 14.85 -42.50 -41.81
N HIS A 171 15.76 -41.81 -41.13
CA HIS A 171 15.61 -40.43 -40.65
C HIS A 171 15.24 -39.46 -41.80
N GLN A 172 13.98 -39.44 -42.23
CA GLN A 172 13.46 -38.45 -43.15
C GLN A 172 12.81 -37.35 -42.31
N ASN A 173 13.46 -36.18 -42.34
CA ASN A 173 12.92 -34.86 -42.03
C ASN A 173 12.96 -34.39 -40.56
N PHE A 174 14.17 -34.29 -40.00
CA PHE A 174 14.51 -33.09 -39.21
C PHE A 174 14.59 -31.90 -40.19
N ARG A 175 13.43 -31.35 -40.58
CA ARG A 175 13.41 -30.03 -41.22
C ARG A 175 13.72 -29.02 -40.12
N GLU A 176 14.96 -28.54 -40.12
CA GLU A 176 15.35 -27.31 -39.45
C GLU A 176 14.45 -26.18 -39.95
N HIS A 177 13.31 -25.97 -39.30
CA HIS A 177 12.69 -24.67 -39.31
C HIS A 177 13.57 -23.80 -38.44
N SER A 178 14.51 -23.09 -39.07
CA SER A 178 15.29 -22.01 -38.48
C SER A 178 14.34 -21.09 -37.72
N ILE A 179 14.28 -21.29 -36.41
CA ILE A 179 13.83 -20.24 -35.50
C ILE A 179 14.93 -19.21 -35.63
N SER A 180 14.62 -18.05 -36.23
CA SER A 180 15.52 -16.91 -36.27
C SER A 180 15.71 -16.36 -34.86
N GLY A 181 16.46 -17.09 -34.03
CA GLY A 181 16.91 -16.67 -32.72
C GLY A 181 18.19 -15.89 -32.91
N HIS A 182 18.14 -14.59 -32.60
CA HIS A 182 19.34 -13.84 -32.25
C HIS A 182 20.17 -14.64 -31.25
N PRO A 183 21.51 -14.71 -31.39
CA PRO A 183 22.34 -15.46 -30.45
C PRO A 183 22.23 -14.86 -29.05
N ILE A 184 21.74 -15.64 -28.11
CA ILE A 184 21.80 -15.33 -26.68
C ILE A 184 23.28 -15.32 -26.29
N LYS A 185 23.80 -14.12 -26.01
CA LYS A 185 25.17 -13.92 -25.55
C LYS A 185 25.25 -14.36 -24.09
N LEU A 186 25.80 -15.54 -23.84
CA LEU A 186 26.15 -16.00 -22.49
C LEU A 186 27.18 -15.02 -21.88
N PRO A 187 26.98 -14.53 -20.65
CA PRO A 187 27.95 -13.68 -19.99
C PRO A 187 29.22 -14.47 -19.69
N GLN A 188 30.34 -14.03 -20.26
CA GLN A 188 31.68 -14.55 -19.93
C GLN A 188 32.01 -14.12 -18.49
N THR A 189 32.05 -15.07 -17.57
CA THR A 189 32.58 -14.85 -16.22
C THR A 189 34.10 -14.84 -16.30
N SER A 190 34.68 -13.64 -16.35
CA SER A 190 36.11 -13.43 -16.14
C SER A 190 36.43 -13.65 -14.67
N HIS A 191 36.83 -14.87 -14.32
CA HIS A 191 37.66 -15.11 -13.14
C HIS A 191 39.10 -14.72 -13.51
N ASP A 192 39.48 -13.49 -13.16
CA ASP A 192 40.89 -13.13 -13.04
C ASP A 192 41.33 -13.44 -11.61
N LEU A 193 42.18 -14.46 -11.49
CA LEU A 193 42.99 -14.75 -10.32
C LEU A 193 44.37 -14.19 -10.60
N SER A 194 44.72 -13.10 -9.93
CA SER A 194 46.09 -12.72 -9.55
C SER A 194 46.04 -11.74 -8.41
#